data_AF-A0AA96QUC9-F1
#
_entry.id   AF-A0AA96QUC9-F1
#
_cell.length_a   1.000
_cell.length_b   1.000
_cell.length_c   1.000
_cell.angle_alpha   90.00
_cell.angle_beta   90.00
_cell.angle_gamma   90.00
#
_symmetry.space_group_name_H-M   'P 1'
#
loop_
_entity.id
_entity.type
_entity.pdbx_description
1 polymer ?
#
loop_
_entity_poly.entity_id
_entity_poly.type
_entity_poly.pdbx_seq_one_letter_code
_entity_poly.pdbx_strand_id
1 'polypeptide(L)'
;MTVTSDEPLGRNGTERAATSVSFDDSSQHSEQPGSTARHDSTPETHDRPQPSTDTVVTTPPSTISSSGGPPMSPAGPIEPGGLFALEAELALAALRPWPLLPPADVDAAVEAGMLVAASVAHTDQPVGSGQPIPTDKTAYVMTVAVANAAAALQRQGLPPDATNPVDWNSFGTVIPVLAGSPGAGASTLAALLADVLQLGQQRVLLIDPADPPRSGLGAAARVRGPWLTRPHPQVHIRYSWRAQALLAQLETSLPVIAPGGVPPPRLWRPPGMVPQITVVDLGHDPWRVTAHPMTGAGAWLRRGIPQPRPMLVVRPSRPSLLHAEQVLARLDHWISNAVAAAPVQLVVMGAKRWPAGVAGAAGLRVQTLMPDAVFVPYDSDLAAAGITSAVTPPRLRQALTPMLRRCGLLPDTAAHGRRSSTRRRS
;
A
#
# COMPACT_ATOMS: atom_id res chain seq x y z
N MET A 1 -29.31 -17.20 58.62
CA MET A 1 -29.58 -18.54 58.06
C MET A 1 -28.54 -18.81 57.01
N THR A 2 -27.62 -19.68 57.40
CA THR A 2 -26.38 -20.07 56.73
C THR A 2 -26.68 -21.29 55.89
N VAL A 3 -26.26 -21.30 54.61
CA VAL A 3 -25.99 -22.55 53.88
C VAL A 3 -24.75 -22.33 53.04
N THR A 4 -23.66 -22.90 53.56
CA THR A 4 -22.38 -23.18 52.92
C THR A 4 -22.45 -24.51 52.20
N SER A 5 -21.85 -24.60 51.01
CA SER A 5 -21.45 -25.87 50.40
C SER A 5 -20.10 -25.69 49.70
N ASP A 6 -19.04 -26.16 50.37
CA ASP A 6 -17.83 -26.80 49.81
C ASP A 6 -18.24 -27.92 48.82
N GLU A 7 -17.48 -28.43 47.85
CA GLU A 7 -16.04 -28.64 47.52
C GLU A 7 -16.07 -29.27 46.07
N PRO A 8 -15.00 -29.85 45.45
CA PRO A 8 -13.56 -29.73 45.64
C PRO A 8 -12.75 -29.51 44.33
N LEU A 9 -11.46 -29.30 44.59
CA LEU A 9 -10.30 -29.26 43.69
C LEU A 9 -10.12 -30.51 42.81
N GLY A 10 -9.88 -30.29 41.52
CA GLY A 10 -9.29 -31.26 40.59
C GLY A 10 -7.91 -30.80 40.13
N ARG A 11 -6.86 -31.32 40.76
CA ARG A 11 -5.47 -31.30 40.26
C ARG A 11 -5.37 -32.26 39.08
N ASN A 12 -4.79 -31.83 37.96
CA ASN A 12 -4.06 -32.71 37.05
C ASN A 12 -2.84 -31.97 36.51
N GLY A 13 -1.67 -32.47 36.89
CA GLY A 13 -0.39 -32.08 36.34
C GLY A 13 -0.16 -32.77 35.00
N THR A 14 0.54 -32.08 34.11
CA THR A 14 1.26 -32.69 33.00
C THR A 14 2.66 -32.08 32.97
N GLU A 15 3.63 -32.93 33.27
CA GLU A 15 5.06 -32.68 33.15
C GLU A 15 5.50 -32.68 31.68
N ARG A 16 6.41 -31.74 31.39
CA ARG A 16 7.63 -31.85 30.57
C ARG A 16 7.59 -32.59 29.23
N ALA A 17 7.90 -31.82 28.17
CA ALA A 17 8.98 -32.17 27.26
C ALA A 17 9.64 -30.87 26.74
N ALA A 18 10.77 -30.50 27.34
CA ALA A 18 11.66 -29.46 26.85
C ALA A 18 12.73 -30.13 25.98
N THR A 19 12.64 -29.96 24.67
CA THR A 19 13.67 -30.40 23.72
C THR A 19 14.67 -29.26 23.55
N SER A 20 15.72 -29.28 24.37
CA SER A 20 16.92 -28.46 24.17
C SER A 20 17.75 -29.07 23.06
N VAL A 21 17.81 -28.41 21.90
CA VAL A 21 18.77 -28.73 20.85
C VAL A 21 19.95 -27.77 20.99
N SER A 22 21.05 -28.29 21.52
CA SER A 22 22.38 -27.71 21.48
C SER A 22 22.95 -27.84 20.07
N PHE A 23 23.40 -26.73 19.48
CA PHE A 23 24.34 -26.74 18.37
C PHE A 23 25.58 -25.96 18.81
N ASP A 24 26.64 -26.70 19.11
CA ASP A 24 27.99 -26.18 19.23
C ASP A 24 28.73 -26.42 17.91
N ASP A 25 29.33 -25.33 17.46
CA ASP A 25 30.69 -25.17 16.92
C ASP A 25 31.23 -26.15 15.86
N SER A 26 31.55 -25.61 14.69
CA SER A 26 32.85 -25.75 14.01
C SER A 26 32.68 -25.53 12.51
N SER A 27 33.15 -24.38 12.01
CA SER A 27 33.78 -24.25 10.70
C SER A 27 34.39 -22.86 10.56
N GLN A 28 35.63 -22.76 11.03
CA GLN A 28 36.57 -21.72 10.64
C GLN A 28 36.92 -21.93 9.15
N HIS A 29 36.68 -20.91 8.33
CA HIS A 29 37.45 -20.75 7.10
C HIS A 29 38.01 -19.33 7.05
N SER A 30 39.31 -19.27 7.34
CA SER A 30 40.21 -18.20 6.95
C SER A 30 40.27 -18.09 5.44
N GLU A 31 39.99 -16.90 4.89
CA GLU A 31 40.66 -16.44 3.67
C GLU A 31 41.12 -14.99 3.89
N GLN A 32 42.44 -14.84 3.80
CA GLN A 32 43.17 -13.58 3.85
C GLN A 32 43.21 -12.91 2.45
N PRO A 33 43.60 -11.63 2.37
CA PRO A 33 43.27 -10.74 1.26
C PRO A 33 44.29 -10.78 0.12
N GLY A 34 43.79 -10.82 -1.12
CA GLY A 34 44.57 -10.59 -2.33
C GLY A 34 44.72 -9.10 -2.63
N SER A 35 45.97 -8.64 -2.59
CA SER A 35 46.42 -7.29 -2.94
C SER A 35 46.98 -7.26 -4.38
N THR A 36 47.03 -6.04 -4.94
CA THR A 36 47.76 -5.57 -6.13
C THR A 36 47.21 -5.87 -7.53
N ALA A 37 46.75 -4.81 -8.21
CA ALA A 37 47.34 -4.37 -9.48
C ALA A 37 46.93 -2.93 -9.78
N ARG A 38 47.91 -2.03 -9.76
CA ARG A 38 47.85 -0.68 -10.33
C ARG A 38 47.86 -0.81 -11.85
N HIS A 39 46.99 -0.07 -12.54
CA HIS A 39 47.25 0.35 -13.91
C HIS A 39 47.10 1.86 -14.00
N ASP A 40 48.26 2.52 -14.14
CA ASP A 40 48.40 3.84 -14.73
C ASP A 40 47.89 3.80 -16.17
N SER A 41 47.07 4.77 -16.55
CA SER A 41 46.96 5.24 -17.93
C SER A 41 46.55 6.72 -17.91
N THR A 42 47.43 7.50 -18.51
CA THR A 42 47.45 8.96 -18.73
C THR A 42 46.27 9.50 -19.55
N PRO A 43 46.08 10.84 -19.57
CA PRO A 43 44.86 11.47 -20.08
C PRO A 43 44.92 11.75 -21.58
N GLU A 44 43.83 11.45 -22.30
CA GLU A 44 43.59 11.98 -23.65
C GLU A 44 42.64 13.18 -23.59
N THR A 45 43.08 14.23 -24.25
CA THR A 45 42.44 15.53 -24.46
C THR A 45 41.83 15.57 -25.87
N HIS A 46 40.76 16.37 -26.02
CA HIS A 46 40.04 16.70 -27.27
C HIS A 46 39.12 15.58 -27.78
N ASP A 47 37.84 15.80 -28.11
CA ASP A 47 37.32 16.90 -28.92
C ASP A 47 35.81 17.18 -28.67
N ARG A 48 35.40 18.44 -28.90
CA ARG A 48 33.99 18.87 -28.91
C ARG A 48 33.34 18.51 -30.26
N PRO A 49 32.10 17.99 -30.29
CA PRO A 49 31.29 18.04 -31.51
C PRO A 49 30.47 19.35 -31.56
N GLN A 50 30.64 20.09 -32.65
CA GLN A 50 29.69 21.10 -33.11
C GLN A 50 28.48 20.45 -33.81
N PRO A 51 27.32 21.12 -33.87
CA PRO A 51 26.09 20.55 -34.43
C PRO A 51 26.09 20.62 -35.96
N SER A 52 25.90 19.48 -36.62
CA SER A 52 25.60 19.39 -38.05
C SER A 52 24.11 19.61 -38.29
N THR A 53 23.81 20.63 -39.09
CA THR A 53 22.54 20.85 -39.78
C THR A 53 22.33 19.77 -40.83
N ASP A 54 21.28 18.95 -40.69
CA ASP A 54 20.86 18.03 -41.73
C ASP A 54 19.61 18.50 -42.46
N THR A 55 19.81 18.52 -43.77
CA THR A 55 18.97 18.87 -44.89
C THR A 55 17.84 17.85 -45.08
N VAL A 56 16.63 18.36 -45.28
CA VAL A 56 15.44 17.58 -45.67
C VAL A 56 15.61 17.09 -47.12
N VAL A 57 15.72 15.77 -47.31
CA VAL A 57 15.60 15.11 -48.61
C VAL A 57 14.28 14.34 -48.63
N THR A 58 13.32 14.88 -49.38
CA THR A 58 12.01 14.29 -49.66
C THR A 58 12.17 13.21 -50.74
N THR A 59 11.91 11.96 -50.40
CA THR A 59 11.73 10.86 -51.37
C THR A 59 10.23 10.57 -51.56
N PRO A 60 9.75 10.34 -52.80
CA PRO A 60 8.34 10.06 -53.06
C PRO A 60 7.96 8.62 -52.68
N PRO A 61 6.69 8.36 -52.32
CA PRO A 61 6.25 7.04 -51.87
C PRO A 61 6.11 6.06 -53.04
N SER A 62 6.66 4.87 -52.87
CA SER A 62 6.45 3.72 -53.75
C SER A 62 5.05 3.14 -53.57
N THR A 63 4.35 2.95 -54.68
CA THR A 63 3.09 2.23 -54.82
C THR A 63 3.29 0.74 -54.49
N ILE A 64 2.65 0.26 -53.42
CA ILE A 64 2.52 -1.16 -53.12
C ILE A 64 1.23 -1.66 -53.77
N SER A 65 1.40 -2.57 -54.75
CA SER A 65 0.32 -3.35 -55.35
C SER A 65 -0.37 -4.23 -54.30
N SER A 66 -1.69 -4.09 -54.20
CA SER A 66 -2.57 -4.94 -53.42
C SER A 66 -2.88 -6.23 -54.21
N SER A 67 -2.44 -7.38 -53.68
CA SER A 67 -2.97 -8.68 -54.08
C SER A 67 -4.25 -8.97 -53.30
N GLY A 68 -5.32 -9.26 -54.03
CA GLY A 68 -6.67 -9.45 -53.49
C GLY A 68 -6.79 -10.68 -52.60
N GLY A 69 -7.09 -10.46 -51.32
CA GLY A 69 -7.71 -11.44 -50.44
C GLY A 69 -9.24 -11.41 -50.59
N PRO A 70 -9.95 -12.54 -50.37
CA PRO A 70 -11.40 -12.59 -50.48
C PRO A 70 -12.08 -11.65 -49.46
N PRO A 71 -13.24 -11.08 -49.77
CA PRO A 71 -13.92 -10.11 -48.92
C PRO A 71 -14.29 -10.77 -47.58
N MET A 72 -13.73 -10.25 -46.48
CA MET A 72 -14.30 -10.50 -45.16
C MET A 72 -15.74 -10.04 -45.18
N SER A 73 -16.66 -10.95 -44.88
CA SER A 73 -18.05 -10.60 -44.63
C SER A 73 -18.08 -9.52 -43.54
N PRO A 74 -18.90 -8.46 -43.70
CA PRO A 74 -19.04 -7.45 -42.65
C PRO A 74 -19.51 -8.17 -41.39
N ALA A 75 -18.77 -7.98 -40.29
CA ALA A 75 -19.22 -8.39 -38.98
C ALA A 75 -20.66 -7.86 -38.82
N GLY A 76 -21.60 -8.76 -38.52
CA GLY A 76 -22.98 -8.37 -38.30
C GLY A 76 -23.06 -7.24 -37.25
N PRO A 77 -24.11 -6.41 -37.28
CA PRO A 77 -24.28 -5.33 -36.32
C PRO A 77 -24.17 -5.89 -34.91
N ILE A 78 -23.19 -5.41 -34.15
CA ILE A 78 -23.11 -5.63 -32.70
C ILE A 78 -24.44 -5.14 -32.14
N GLU A 79 -25.26 -6.04 -31.59
CA GLU A 79 -26.55 -5.64 -31.04
C GLU A 79 -26.33 -4.52 -30.01
N PRO A 80 -27.03 -3.37 -30.15
CA PRO A 80 -26.77 -2.16 -29.35
C PRO A 80 -27.04 -2.29 -27.83
N GLY A 81 -27.23 -3.49 -27.29
CA GLY A 81 -27.47 -3.74 -25.87
C GLY A 81 -26.39 -4.54 -25.15
N GLY A 82 -25.44 -5.19 -25.83
CA GLY A 82 -24.64 -6.28 -25.24
C GLY A 82 -23.86 -5.92 -23.97
N LEU A 83 -23.03 -4.88 -24.01
CA LEU A 83 -22.15 -4.53 -22.90
C LEU A 83 -22.92 -3.96 -21.70
N PHE A 84 -23.82 -3.01 -21.95
CA PHE A 84 -24.62 -2.38 -20.90
C PHE A 84 -25.62 -3.36 -20.27
N ALA A 85 -26.19 -4.29 -21.05
CA ALA A 85 -27.05 -5.34 -20.52
C ALA A 85 -26.26 -6.30 -19.60
N LEU A 86 -25.05 -6.68 -20.00
CA LEU A 86 -24.18 -7.51 -19.16
C LEU A 86 -23.80 -6.79 -17.86
N GLU A 87 -23.38 -5.52 -17.92
CA GLU A 87 -23.07 -4.73 -16.71
C GLU A 87 -24.27 -4.66 -15.75
N ALA A 88 -25.47 -4.42 -16.28
CA ALA A 88 -26.70 -4.39 -15.48
C ALA A 88 -27.03 -5.76 -14.87
N GLU A 89 -26.86 -6.85 -15.63
CA GLU A 89 -27.05 -8.22 -15.12
C GLU A 89 -26.06 -8.56 -14.00
N LEU A 90 -24.78 -8.21 -14.18
CA LEU A 90 -23.75 -8.41 -13.17
C LEU A 90 -24.02 -7.55 -11.92
N ALA A 91 -24.51 -6.31 -12.08
CA ALA A 91 -24.90 -5.48 -10.94
C ALA A 91 -26.05 -6.12 -10.14
N LEU A 92 -27.07 -6.66 -10.82
CA LEU A 92 -28.15 -7.41 -10.18
C LEU A 92 -27.64 -8.70 -9.53
N ALA A 93 -26.66 -9.37 -10.14
CA ALA A 93 -26.02 -10.56 -9.58
C ALA A 93 -25.30 -10.25 -8.26
N ALA A 94 -24.55 -9.14 -8.21
CA ALA A 94 -23.86 -8.69 -7.00
C ALA A 94 -24.84 -8.35 -5.86
N LEU A 95 -25.97 -7.72 -6.19
CA LEU A 95 -26.98 -7.29 -5.22
C LEU A 95 -27.90 -8.43 -4.74
N ARG A 96 -28.11 -9.49 -5.53
CA ARG A 96 -29.03 -10.59 -5.19
C ARG A 96 -28.74 -11.22 -3.81
N PRO A 97 -27.49 -11.60 -3.46
CA PRO A 97 -27.19 -12.10 -2.12
C PRO A 97 -27.11 -10.99 -1.06
N TRP A 98 -26.86 -9.74 -1.46
CA TRP A 98 -26.61 -8.60 -0.57
C TRP A 98 -27.31 -7.33 -1.06
N PRO A 99 -28.62 -7.16 -0.82
CA PRO A 99 -29.38 -6.04 -1.36
C PRO A 99 -28.91 -4.65 -0.88
N LEU A 100 -28.17 -4.61 0.22
CA LEU A 100 -27.64 -3.39 0.84
C LEU A 100 -26.13 -3.21 0.61
N LEU A 101 -25.56 -3.89 -0.39
CA LEU A 101 -24.15 -3.74 -0.71
C LEU A 101 -23.88 -2.29 -1.19
N PRO A 102 -22.84 -1.61 -0.67
CA PRO A 102 -22.53 -0.25 -1.10
C PRO A 102 -22.27 -0.16 -2.62
N PRO A 103 -22.66 0.93 -3.29
CA PRO A 103 -22.46 1.08 -4.74
C PRO A 103 -21.01 0.84 -5.20
N ALA A 104 -20.03 1.33 -4.43
CA ALA A 104 -18.62 1.15 -4.76
C ALA A 104 -18.15 -0.32 -4.73
N ASP A 105 -18.82 -1.17 -3.95
CA ASP A 105 -18.56 -2.62 -3.90
C ASP A 105 -19.29 -3.36 -5.02
N VAL A 106 -20.48 -2.89 -5.41
CA VAL A 106 -21.20 -3.37 -6.60
C VAL A 106 -20.37 -3.08 -7.85
N ASP A 107 -19.87 -1.84 -8.01
CA ASP A 107 -19.04 -1.44 -9.15
C ASP A 107 -17.79 -2.33 -9.26
N ALA A 108 -17.11 -2.60 -8.14
CA ALA A 108 -15.93 -3.46 -8.12
C ALA A 108 -16.26 -4.93 -8.44
N ALA A 109 -17.43 -5.42 -8.01
CA ALA A 109 -17.92 -6.75 -8.36
C ALA A 109 -18.27 -6.87 -9.85
N VAL A 110 -18.85 -5.82 -10.45
CA VAL A 110 -19.10 -5.74 -11.88
C VAL A 110 -17.77 -5.68 -12.65
N GLU A 111 -16.82 -4.82 -12.25
CA GLU A 111 -15.48 -4.72 -12.83
C GLU A 111 -14.78 -6.09 -12.86
N ALA A 112 -14.86 -6.85 -11.76
CA ALA A 112 -14.33 -8.20 -11.67
C ALA A 112 -14.96 -9.17 -12.69
N GLY A 113 -16.28 -9.16 -12.83
CA GLY A 113 -16.99 -9.98 -13.82
C GLY A 113 -16.61 -9.59 -15.24
N MET A 114 -16.57 -8.29 -15.53
CA MET A 114 -16.17 -7.74 -16.83
C MET A 114 -14.73 -8.10 -17.20
N LEU A 115 -13.79 -8.02 -16.25
CA LEU A 115 -12.38 -8.39 -16.47
C LEU A 115 -12.24 -9.87 -16.82
N VAL A 116 -13.01 -10.74 -16.14
CA VAL A 116 -13.00 -12.18 -16.39
C VAL A 116 -13.64 -12.49 -17.73
N ALA A 117 -14.76 -11.84 -18.07
CA ALA A 117 -15.40 -11.97 -19.38
C ALA A 117 -14.42 -11.61 -20.51
N ALA A 118 -13.72 -10.47 -20.37
CA ALA A 118 -12.73 -10.02 -21.33
C ALA A 118 -11.53 -10.99 -21.43
N SER A 119 -11.08 -11.54 -20.31
CA SER A 119 -9.97 -12.51 -20.28
C SER A 119 -10.32 -13.81 -20.99
N VAL A 120 -11.52 -14.35 -20.74
CA VAL A 120 -12.03 -15.57 -21.40
C VAL A 120 -12.21 -15.34 -22.90
N ALA A 121 -12.79 -14.20 -23.30
CA ALA A 121 -12.95 -13.86 -24.71
C ALA A 121 -11.60 -13.72 -25.45
N HIS A 122 -10.53 -13.33 -24.74
CA HIS A 122 -9.18 -13.27 -25.31
C HIS A 122 -8.55 -14.66 -25.47
N THR A 123 -8.80 -15.59 -24.53
CA THR A 123 -8.26 -16.97 -24.59
C THR A 123 -9.04 -17.88 -25.53
N ASP A 124 -10.33 -17.63 -25.73
CA ASP A 124 -11.21 -18.42 -26.60
C ASP A 124 -11.11 -18.04 -28.09
N GLN A 125 -10.05 -17.32 -28.51
CA GLN A 125 -9.71 -17.27 -29.93
C GLN A 125 -9.44 -18.70 -30.43
N PRO A 126 -10.08 -19.14 -31.52
CA PRO A 126 -10.24 -20.55 -31.84
C PRO A 126 -8.90 -21.20 -32.21
N VAL A 127 -8.28 -21.87 -31.23
CA VAL A 127 -7.24 -22.88 -31.44
C VAL A 127 -7.87 -24.25 -31.19
N GLY A 128 -8.73 -24.68 -32.11
CA GLY A 128 -9.24 -26.06 -32.18
C GLY A 128 -10.45 -26.40 -31.30
N SER A 129 -11.58 -26.69 -31.97
CA SER A 129 -12.69 -27.62 -31.67
C SER A 129 -13.16 -27.97 -30.24
N GLY A 130 -12.80 -27.23 -29.19
CA GLY A 130 -13.42 -27.33 -27.87
C GLY A 130 -14.68 -26.46 -27.78
N GLN A 131 -15.76 -26.97 -27.19
CA GLN A 131 -16.95 -26.16 -26.85
C GLN A 131 -16.56 -25.13 -25.77
N PRO A 132 -16.63 -23.82 -26.04
CA PRO A 132 -16.27 -22.80 -25.05
C PRO A 132 -17.26 -22.79 -23.88
N ILE A 133 -16.75 -22.55 -22.67
CA ILE A 133 -17.59 -22.28 -21.49
C ILE A 133 -18.31 -20.94 -21.75
N PRO A 134 -19.63 -20.79 -21.51
CA PRO A 134 -20.29 -19.51 -21.70
C PRO A 134 -19.65 -18.42 -20.83
N THR A 135 -19.04 -17.43 -21.47
CA THR A 135 -18.33 -16.28 -20.86
C THR A 135 -19.14 -15.64 -19.73
N ASP A 136 -20.46 -15.56 -19.91
CA ASP A 136 -21.40 -14.94 -18.98
C ASP A 136 -21.47 -15.69 -17.63
N LYS A 137 -21.33 -17.02 -17.64
CA LYS A 137 -21.39 -17.82 -16.41
C LYS A 137 -20.17 -17.58 -15.53
N THR A 138 -18.97 -17.52 -16.11
CA THR A 138 -17.72 -17.29 -15.35
C THR A 138 -17.68 -15.86 -14.81
N ALA A 139 -18.10 -14.87 -15.62
CA ALA A 139 -18.26 -13.49 -15.20
C ALA A 139 -19.22 -13.38 -14.00
N TYR A 140 -20.39 -14.00 -14.10
CA TYR A 140 -21.38 -14.03 -13.03
C TYR A 140 -20.82 -14.61 -11.72
N VAL A 141 -20.16 -15.77 -11.78
CA VAL A 141 -19.57 -16.43 -10.59
C VAL A 141 -18.54 -15.52 -9.92
N MET A 142 -17.70 -14.82 -10.71
CA MET A 142 -16.68 -13.92 -10.17
C MET A 142 -17.28 -12.66 -9.56
N THR A 143 -18.29 -12.07 -10.19
CA THR A 143 -19.04 -10.94 -9.62
C THR A 143 -19.66 -11.31 -8.26
N VAL A 144 -20.34 -12.44 -8.18
CA VAL A 144 -20.92 -12.92 -6.92
C VAL A 144 -19.84 -13.21 -5.88
N ALA A 145 -18.69 -13.76 -6.26
CA ALA A 145 -17.58 -14.04 -5.34
C ALA A 145 -17.00 -12.76 -4.73
N VAL A 146 -16.77 -11.71 -5.53
CA VAL A 146 -16.28 -10.41 -5.04
C VAL A 146 -17.31 -9.75 -4.12
N ALA A 147 -18.59 -9.73 -4.50
CA ALA A 147 -19.67 -9.19 -3.67
C ALA A 147 -19.78 -9.93 -2.32
N ASN A 148 -19.69 -11.26 -2.32
CA ASN A 148 -19.72 -12.09 -1.11
C ASN A 148 -18.54 -11.81 -0.18
N ALA A 149 -17.32 -11.70 -0.73
CA ALA A 149 -16.14 -11.40 0.05
C ALA A 149 -16.24 -10.02 0.70
N ALA A 150 -16.70 -9.01 -0.05
CA ALA A 150 -16.92 -7.65 0.47
C ALA A 150 -17.94 -7.65 1.61
N ALA A 151 -19.12 -8.24 1.41
CA ALA A 151 -20.15 -8.31 2.43
C ALA A 151 -19.72 -9.10 3.68
N ALA A 152 -18.97 -10.19 3.50
CA ALA A 152 -18.43 -10.98 4.62
C ALA A 152 -17.44 -10.18 5.47
N LEU A 153 -16.51 -9.46 4.83
CA LEU A 153 -15.48 -8.67 5.53
C LEU A 153 -16.03 -7.37 6.11
N GLN A 154 -17.01 -6.74 5.46
CA GLN A 154 -17.72 -5.59 6.04
C GLN A 154 -18.50 -5.97 7.30
N ARG A 155 -19.23 -7.09 7.30
CA ARG A 155 -19.94 -7.57 8.51
C ARG A 155 -18.98 -7.85 9.66
N GLN A 156 -17.75 -8.26 9.35
CA GLN A 156 -16.71 -8.31 10.35
C GLN A 156 -16.34 -6.88 10.79
N GLY A 157 -16.13 -5.93 9.89
CA GLY A 157 -15.57 -4.61 10.18
C GLY A 157 -16.47 -3.54 10.81
N LEU A 158 -17.80 -3.63 10.67
CA LEU A 158 -18.71 -2.57 11.11
C LEU A 158 -18.67 -2.39 12.64
N PRO A 159 -18.23 -1.23 13.15
CA PRO A 159 -18.32 -0.95 14.57
C PRO A 159 -19.79 -0.74 14.96
N PRO A 160 -20.16 -1.03 16.22
CA PRO A 160 -21.52 -0.78 16.71
C PRO A 160 -21.89 0.71 16.71
N ASP A 161 -20.90 1.61 16.75
CA ASP A 161 -21.08 3.06 16.70
C ASP A 161 -19.90 3.70 15.94
N ALA A 162 -20.22 4.61 15.02
CA ALA A 162 -19.23 5.32 14.22
C ALA A 162 -18.43 6.36 15.02
N THR A 163 -19.00 6.89 16.09
CA THR A 163 -18.43 7.97 16.91
C THR A 163 -17.53 7.45 18.03
N ASN A 164 -17.67 6.18 18.40
CA ASN A 164 -16.84 5.59 19.43
C ASN A 164 -15.38 5.51 18.98
N PRO A 165 -14.43 6.03 19.80
CA PRO A 165 -13.02 6.01 19.47
C PRO A 165 -12.53 4.56 19.36
N VAL A 166 -11.75 4.27 18.32
CA VAL A 166 -11.11 2.97 18.14
C VAL A 166 -9.97 2.80 19.15
N ASP A 167 -9.86 1.62 19.75
CA ASP A 167 -8.66 1.26 20.51
C ASP A 167 -7.55 0.84 19.55
N TRP A 168 -6.51 1.68 19.44
CA TRP A 168 -5.33 1.48 18.62
C TRP A 168 -4.15 0.93 19.41
N ASN A 169 -4.29 0.63 20.71
CA ASN A 169 -3.16 0.18 21.55
C ASN A 169 -2.46 -1.08 21.00
N SER A 170 -3.20 -2.00 20.36
CA SER A 170 -2.60 -3.18 19.72
C SER A 170 -1.75 -2.87 18.48
N PHE A 171 -1.79 -1.62 17.99
CA PHE A 171 -1.06 -1.11 16.83
C PHE A 171 -0.05 -0.01 17.20
N GLY A 172 0.01 0.41 18.48
CA GLY A 172 0.84 1.52 18.92
C GLY A 172 0.40 2.85 18.30
N THR A 173 1.36 3.67 17.87
CA THR A 173 1.03 4.90 17.11
C THR A 173 0.73 4.55 15.65
N VAL A 174 -0.48 4.88 15.19
CA VAL A 174 -0.89 4.62 13.80
C VAL A 174 -0.61 5.84 12.93
N ILE A 175 0.06 5.64 11.79
CA ILE A 175 0.44 6.65 10.80
C ILE A 175 -0.15 6.25 9.44
N PRO A 176 -1.40 6.66 9.14
CA PRO A 176 -1.96 6.49 7.80
C PRO A 176 -1.24 7.39 6.78
N VAL A 177 -0.84 6.84 5.65
CA VAL A 177 -0.14 7.58 4.59
C VAL A 177 -1.07 7.75 3.39
N LEU A 178 -1.64 8.94 3.23
CA LEU A 178 -2.60 9.28 2.19
C LEU A 178 -1.91 9.94 1.01
N ALA A 179 -2.22 9.52 -0.22
CA ALA A 179 -1.84 10.26 -1.40
C ALA A 179 -2.79 11.44 -1.63
N GLY A 180 -2.27 12.64 -1.85
CA GLY A 180 -3.07 13.78 -2.33
C GLY A 180 -3.40 13.68 -3.81
N SER A 181 -2.68 12.84 -4.57
CA SER A 181 -2.97 12.55 -5.97
C SER A 181 -2.40 11.18 -6.36
N PRO A 182 -2.94 10.50 -7.39
CA PRO A 182 -2.33 9.29 -7.93
C PRO A 182 -0.84 9.49 -8.24
N GLY A 183 -0.01 8.50 -7.87
CA GLY A 183 1.44 8.55 -8.09
C GLY A 183 2.18 9.62 -7.26
N ALA A 184 1.62 10.11 -6.15
CA ALA A 184 2.30 11.09 -5.30
C ALA A 184 3.51 10.53 -4.52
N GLY A 185 3.72 9.21 -4.50
CA GLY A 185 4.79 8.56 -3.75
C GLY A 185 4.41 8.16 -2.32
N ALA A 186 3.13 7.89 -2.06
CA ALA A 186 2.65 7.46 -0.74
C ALA A 186 3.27 6.12 -0.30
N SER A 187 3.29 5.10 -1.17
CA SER A 187 3.99 3.83 -0.89
C SER A 187 5.49 4.03 -0.62
N THR A 188 6.12 4.94 -1.38
CA THR A 188 7.52 5.31 -1.15
C THR A 188 7.72 5.94 0.22
N LEU A 189 6.84 6.87 0.62
CA LEU A 189 6.89 7.46 1.96
C LEU A 189 6.63 6.41 3.04
N ALA A 190 5.67 5.50 2.86
CA ALA A 190 5.37 4.46 3.82
C ALA A 190 6.59 3.54 4.07
N ALA A 191 7.29 3.14 3.00
CA ALA A 191 8.55 2.41 3.09
C ALA A 191 9.67 3.24 3.77
N LEU A 192 9.81 4.52 3.42
CA LEU A 192 10.78 5.43 4.04
C LEU A 192 10.53 5.60 5.55
N LEU A 193 9.28 5.80 5.97
CA LEU A 193 8.89 5.89 7.37
C LEU A 193 9.25 4.61 8.11
N ALA A 194 8.88 3.45 7.55
CA ALA A 194 9.20 2.16 8.15
C ALA A 194 10.71 1.97 8.32
N ASP A 195 11.50 2.35 7.32
CA ASP A 195 12.96 2.26 7.34
C ASP A 195 13.62 3.21 8.37
N VAL A 196 13.17 4.47 8.45
CA VAL A 196 13.71 5.42 9.43
C VAL A 196 13.39 4.96 10.85
N LEU A 197 12.14 4.54 11.08
CA LEU A 197 11.66 4.14 12.41
C LEU A 197 12.32 2.85 12.89
N GLN A 198 12.45 1.83 12.04
CA GLN A 198 13.13 0.58 12.41
C GLN A 198 14.61 0.81 12.71
N LEU A 199 15.30 1.67 11.94
CA LEU A 199 16.70 2.03 12.23
C LEU A 199 16.83 2.82 13.54
N GLY A 200 15.78 3.57 13.90
CA GLY A 200 15.59 4.19 15.21
C GLY A 200 15.19 3.22 16.34
N GLN A 201 15.34 1.90 16.12
CA GLN A 201 15.03 0.83 17.07
C GLN A 201 13.55 0.76 17.48
N GLN A 202 12.65 1.27 16.64
CA GLN A 202 11.20 1.10 16.84
C GLN A 202 10.75 -0.23 16.25
N ARG A 203 9.81 -0.91 16.93
CA ARG A 203 9.09 -2.07 16.39
C ARG A 203 8.01 -1.59 15.44
N VAL A 204 8.26 -1.72 14.15
CA VAL A 204 7.38 -1.20 13.08
C VAL A 204 6.56 -2.31 12.46
N LEU A 205 5.27 -2.05 12.31
CA LEU A 205 4.38 -2.76 11.40
C LEU A 205 4.08 -1.85 10.20
N LEU A 206 4.39 -2.31 8.99
CA LEU A 206 4.02 -1.66 7.73
C LEU A 206 2.85 -2.42 7.13
N ILE A 207 1.71 -1.76 6.93
CA ILE A 207 0.49 -2.36 6.38
C ILE A 207 0.26 -1.86 4.97
N ASP A 208 0.06 -2.79 4.06
CA ASP A 208 -0.29 -2.59 2.67
C ASP A 208 -1.67 -3.21 2.38
N PRO A 209 -2.75 -2.42 2.55
CA PRO A 209 -4.12 -2.86 2.30
C PRO A 209 -4.53 -2.75 0.83
N ALA A 210 -3.63 -2.37 -0.08
CA ALA A 210 -3.94 -2.22 -1.48
C ALA A 210 -4.26 -3.58 -2.13
N ASP A 211 -5.11 -3.55 -3.16
CA ASP A 211 -5.26 -4.67 -4.08
C ASP A 211 -3.87 -5.05 -4.65
N PRO A 212 -3.43 -6.32 -4.60
CA PRO A 212 -2.05 -6.69 -4.95
C PRO A 212 -1.52 -6.14 -6.28
N PRO A 213 -2.31 -6.12 -7.39
CA PRO A 213 -1.84 -5.55 -8.67
C PRO A 213 -1.61 -4.03 -8.62
N ARG A 214 -2.17 -3.34 -7.62
CA ARG A 214 -2.06 -1.88 -7.42
C ARG A 214 -1.10 -1.51 -6.30
N SER A 215 -0.52 -2.48 -5.60
CA SER A 215 0.40 -2.24 -4.48
C SER A 215 1.75 -1.71 -4.96
N GLY A 216 2.16 -0.55 -4.44
CA GLY A 216 3.52 -0.03 -4.58
C GLY A 216 4.55 -0.70 -3.68
N LEU A 217 4.12 -1.66 -2.84
CA LEU A 217 4.95 -2.38 -1.86
C LEU A 217 5.07 -3.88 -2.18
N GLY A 218 4.58 -4.34 -3.34
CA GLY A 218 4.60 -5.76 -3.74
C GLY A 218 6.00 -6.43 -3.72
N ALA A 219 7.06 -5.65 -3.92
CA ALA A 219 8.46 -6.10 -3.87
C ALA A 219 9.22 -5.64 -2.61
N ALA A 220 8.52 -5.12 -1.59
CA ALA A 220 9.13 -4.52 -0.40
C ALA A 220 9.71 -5.54 0.60
N ALA A 221 9.43 -6.84 0.42
CA ALA A 221 10.02 -7.93 1.19
C ALA A 221 10.86 -8.84 0.28
N ARG A 222 11.99 -9.34 0.80
CA ARG A 222 12.89 -10.23 0.04
C ARG A 222 12.29 -11.61 -0.18
N VAL A 223 11.62 -12.12 0.85
CA VAL A 223 11.01 -13.44 0.89
C VAL A 223 9.64 -13.29 1.55
N ARG A 224 8.65 -14.05 1.05
CA ARG A 224 7.35 -14.14 1.69
C ARG A 224 7.49 -14.79 3.06
N GLY A 225 6.92 -14.19 4.09
CA GLY A 225 6.96 -14.79 5.42
C GLY A 225 5.95 -15.93 5.59
N PRO A 226 6.16 -16.78 6.61
CA PRO A 226 5.36 -17.98 6.84
C PRO A 226 3.99 -17.67 7.44
N TRP A 227 3.81 -16.51 8.07
CA TRP A 227 2.59 -16.19 8.79
C TRP A 227 1.51 -15.63 7.86
N LEU A 228 0.29 -16.12 8.08
CA LEU A 228 -0.86 -15.81 7.28
C LEU A 228 -2.09 -15.69 8.18
N THR A 229 -2.79 -14.58 8.11
CA THR A 229 -4.16 -14.47 8.65
C THR A 229 -5.13 -14.69 7.49
N ARG A 230 -6.21 -15.46 7.70
CA ARG A 230 -7.23 -15.72 6.68
C ARG A 230 -8.61 -15.17 7.09
N PRO A 231 -8.87 -13.86 6.89
CA PRO A 231 -10.18 -13.25 7.14
C PRO A 231 -11.33 -13.84 6.32
N HIS A 232 -11.03 -14.36 5.13
CA HIS A 232 -11.97 -14.96 4.19
C HIS A 232 -11.24 -16.04 3.35
N PRO A 233 -11.92 -17.08 2.82
CA PRO A 233 -11.26 -18.11 2.02
C PRO A 233 -10.50 -17.61 0.78
N GLN A 234 -10.85 -16.44 0.28
CA GLN A 234 -10.25 -15.83 -0.92
C GLN A 234 -9.44 -14.56 -0.61
N VAL A 235 -9.42 -14.09 0.65
CA VAL A 235 -8.72 -12.87 1.06
C VAL A 235 -7.88 -13.17 2.30
N HIS A 236 -6.59 -12.94 2.20
CA HIS A 236 -5.61 -13.24 3.22
C HIS A 236 -4.73 -12.02 3.52
N ILE A 237 -4.09 -12.04 4.68
CA ILE A 237 -3.06 -11.07 5.07
C ILE A 237 -1.77 -11.84 5.28
N ARG A 238 -0.80 -11.62 4.39
CA ARG A 238 0.53 -12.21 4.44
C ARG A 238 1.47 -11.32 5.23
N TYR A 239 2.16 -11.89 6.21
CA TYR A 239 3.21 -11.18 6.92
C TYR A 239 4.58 -11.62 6.39
N SER A 240 5.43 -10.65 6.09
CA SER A 240 6.79 -10.80 5.58
C SER A 240 7.70 -9.79 6.27
N TRP A 241 9.01 -9.83 6.00
CA TRP A 241 9.96 -8.91 6.60
C TRP A 241 10.59 -7.96 5.57
N ARG A 242 10.60 -6.67 5.92
CA ARG A 242 11.39 -5.62 5.27
C ARG A 242 12.51 -5.22 6.22
N ALA A 243 13.67 -5.85 6.07
CA ALA A 243 14.73 -5.82 7.07
C ALA A 243 14.19 -6.21 8.47
N GLN A 244 14.07 -5.26 9.41
CA GLN A 244 13.55 -5.49 10.76
C GLN A 244 12.08 -5.05 10.93
N ALA A 245 11.48 -4.38 9.96
CA ALA A 245 10.07 -4.02 9.97
C ALA A 245 9.21 -5.20 9.49
N LEU A 246 8.11 -5.47 10.20
CA LEU A 246 7.14 -6.47 9.75
C LEU A 246 6.24 -5.82 8.70
N LEU A 247 6.14 -6.44 7.52
CA LEU A 247 5.29 -6.00 6.43
C LEU A 247 4.06 -6.93 6.36
N ALA A 248 2.86 -6.37 6.48
CA ALA A 248 1.60 -7.08 6.29
C ALA A 248 0.96 -6.62 4.97
N GLN A 249 0.75 -7.56 4.04
CA GLN A 249 0.17 -7.27 2.72
C GLN A 249 -1.10 -8.06 2.52
N LEU A 250 -2.06 -7.44 1.83
CA LEU A 250 -3.21 -8.14 1.30
C LEU A 250 -2.75 -9.18 0.26
N GLU A 251 -3.28 -10.39 0.33
CA GLU A 251 -3.20 -11.41 -0.72
C GLU A 251 -4.63 -11.83 -1.07
N THR A 252 -4.92 -12.04 -2.35
CA THR A 252 -6.25 -12.46 -2.80
C THR A 252 -6.18 -13.41 -3.98
N SER A 253 -7.18 -14.27 -4.10
CA SER A 253 -7.44 -15.05 -5.32
C SER A 253 -8.56 -14.43 -6.18
N LEU A 254 -9.15 -13.33 -5.73
CA LEU A 254 -10.14 -12.56 -6.50
C LEU A 254 -9.42 -11.70 -7.54
N PRO A 255 -10.04 -11.43 -8.70
CA PRO A 255 -9.44 -10.60 -9.74
C PRO A 255 -9.26 -9.13 -9.30
N VAL A 256 -10.16 -8.63 -8.45
CA VAL A 256 -10.15 -7.28 -7.88
C VAL A 256 -10.61 -7.35 -6.43
N ILE A 257 -10.04 -6.51 -5.57
CA ILE A 257 -10.56 -6.29 -4.22
C ILE A 257 -11.52 -5.10 -4.22
N ALA A 258 -12.80 -5.39 -3.92
CA ALA A 258 -13.77 -4.35 -3.63
C ALA A 258 -13.37 -3.56 -2.36
N PRO A 259 -13.71 -2.27 -2.24
CA PRO A 259 -13.38 -1.45 -1.07
C PRO A 259 -13.75 -2.10 0.28
N GLY A 260 -14.95 -2.69 0.37
CA GLY A 260 -15.45 -3.46 1.51
C GLY A 260 -14.76 -4.81 1.72
N GLY A 261 -14.08 -5.32 0.70
CA GLY A 261 -13.28 -6.53 0.72
C GLY A 261 -11.90 -6.35 1.36
N VAL A 262 -11.51 -5.14 1.75
CA VAL A 262 -10.31 -4.92 2.56
C VAL A 262 -10.61 -5.30 4.02
N PRO A 263 -9.85 -6.24 4.64
CA PRO A 263 -10.10 -6.65 6.01
C PRO A 263 -10.07 -5.48 7.01
N PRO A 264 -10.95 -5.44 8.02
CA PRO A 264 -10.95 -4.40 9.03
C PRO A 264 -9.67 -4.41 9.89
N PRO A 265 -9.27 -3.27 10.47
CA PRO A 265 -7.96 -3.10 11.12
C PRO A 265 -7.59 -4.20 12.13
N ARG A 266 -8.53 -4.64 12.97
CA ARG A 266 -8.26 -5.69 13.98
C ARG A 266 -7.73 -7.01 13.41
N LEU A 267 -8.02 -7.33 12.16
CA LEU A 267 -7.56 -8.57 11.50
C LEU A 267 -6.12 -8.45 11.00
N TRP A 268 -5.55 -7.26 10.99
CA TRP A 268 -4.16 -6.99 10.60
C TRP A 268 -3.17 -7.14 11.75
N ARG A 269 -3.65 -7.45 12.97
CA ARG A 269 -2.78 -7.62 14.14
C ARG A 269 -1.78 -8.77 13.90
N PRO A 270 -0.47 -8.52 14.00
CA PRO A 270 0.52 -9.55 13.76
C PRO A 270 0.55 -10.58 14.90
N PRO A 271 0.82 -11.86 14.59
CA PRO A 271 0.98 -12.89 15.61
C PRO A 271 2.26 -12.66 16.42
N GLY A 272 2.17 -12.67 17.76
CA GLY A 272 3.33 -12.67 18.64
C GLY A 272 4.13 -11.38 18.73
N MET A 273 3.68 -10.28 18.12
CA MET A 273 4.33 -8.97 18.18
C MET A 273 3.32 -7.86 18.45
N VAL A 274 3.68 -6.91 19.31
CA VAL A 274 2.94 -5.65 19.47
C VAL A 274 3.81 -4.54 18.92
N PRO A 275 3.43 -3.92 17.78
CA PRO A 275 4.19 -2.82 17.20
C PRO A 275 4.13 -1.60 18.12
N GLN A 276 5.21 -0.82 18.12
CA GLN A 276 5.20 0.52 18.72
C GLN A 276 4.62 1.54 17.74
N ILE A 277 4.85 1.32 16.44
CA ILE A 277 4.36 2.20 15.38
C ILE A 277 3.83 1.34 14.24
N THR A 278 2.64 1.68 13.75
CA THR A 278 2.03 1.08 12.57
C THR A 278 1.94 2.12 11.47
N VAL A 279 2.61 1.90 10.35
CA VAL A 279 2.52 2.72 9.13
C VAL A 279 1.56 2.04 8.18
N VAL A 280 0.55 2.75 7.67
CA VAL A 280 -0.46 2.17 6.77
C VAL A 280 -0.40 2.89 5.42
N ASP A 281 -0.07 2.16 4.36
CA ASP A 281 -0.05 2.71 3.00
C ASP A 281 -1.48 2.81 2.44
N LEU A 282 -2.04 4.01 2.44
CA LEU A 282 -3.35 4.31 1.85
C LEU A 282 -3.21 5.04 0.51
N GLY A 283 -2.07 4.87 -0.16
CA GLY A 283 -1.71 5.59 -1.38
C GLY A 283 -2.43 5.18 -2.65
N HIS A 284 -3.00 3.97 -2.70
CA HIS A 284 -3.52 3.37 -3.93
C HIS A 284 -4.77 4.06 -4.48
N ASP A 285 -5.71 4.45 -3.61
CA ASP A 285 -6.95 5.13 -4.00
C ASP A 285 -7.41 6.09 -2.89
N PRO A 286 -6.81 7.28 -2.80
CA PRO A 286 -7.18 8.26 -1.78
C PRO A 286 -8.63 8.73 -1.93
N TRP A 287 -9.23 8.67 -3.12
CA TRP A 287 -10.62 9.08 -3.33
C TRP A 287 -11.60 8.13 -2.63
N ARG A 288 -11.39 6.82 -2.78
CA ARG A 288 -12.21 5.80 -2.11
C ARG A 288 -11.93 5.75 -0.61
N VAL A 289 -10.65 5.79 -0.21
CA VAL A 289 -10.25 5.78 1.21
C VAL A 289 -10.90 6.92 1.99
N THR A 290 -11.02 8.11 1.38
CA THR A 290 -11.63 9.29 2.02
C THR A 290 -13.14 9.37 1.86
N ALA A 291 -13.75 8.56 0.99
CA ALA A 291 -15.21 8.52 0.83
C ALA A 291 -15.92 7.96 2.06
N HIS A 292 -15.36 6.92 2.68
CA HIS A 292 -16.02 6.22 3.78
C HIS A 292 -14.99 5.63 4.77
N PRO A 293 -14.52 6.42 5.75
CA PRO A 293 -13.49 5.99 6.71
C PRO A 293 -13.99 4.95 7.73
N MET A 294 -15.21 4.44 7.59
CA MET A 294 -15.77 3.43 8.50
C MET A 294 -15.55 1.99 8.01
N THR A 295 -15.20 1.81 6.75
CA THR A 295 -15.07 0.49 6.11
C THR A 295 -13.81 0.43 5.26
N GLY A 296 -13.43 -0.78 4.89
CA GLY A 296 -12.30 -1.02 4.01
C GLY A 296 -10.98 -0.44 4.50
N ALA A 297 -10.13 0.00 3.56
CA ALA A 297 -8.86 0.66 3.88
C ALA A 297 -9.05 2.01 4.59
N GLY A 298 -10.19 2.68 4.39
CA GLY A 298 -10.54 3.94 5.07
C GLY A 298 -10.66 3.80 6.60
N ALA A 299 -10.94 2.59 7.11
CA ALA A 299 -11.04 2.31 8.54
C ALA A 299 -9.78 2.66 9.35
N TRP A 300 -8.62 2.75 8.70
CA TRP A 300 -7.36 3.19 9.33
C TRP A 300 -7.30 4.69 9.61
N LEU A 301 -8.21 5.48 9.04
CA LEU A 301 -8.34 6.90 9.34
C LEU A 301 -9.22 7.18 10.56
N ARG A 302 -9.89 6.16 11.13
CA ARG A 302 -10.82 6.37 12.24
C ARG A 302 -10.13 6.99 13.45
N ARG A 303 -10.80 7.95 14.08
CA ARG A 303 -10.37 8.50 15.36
C ARG A 303 -10.27 7.39 16.39
N GLY A 304 -9.27 7.47 17.27
CA GLY A 304 -9.08 6.49 18.32
C GLY A 304 -8.00 6.87 19.32
N ILE A 305 -7.62 5.92 20.16
CA ILE A 305 -6.62 6.07 21.22
C ILE A 305 -5.58 4.93 21.09
N PRO A 306 -4.28 5.23 20.92
CA PRO A 306 -3.71 6.56 20.68
C PRO A 306 -4.24 7.21 19.40
N GLN A 307 -4.24 8.55 19.34
CA GLN A 307 -4.74 9.28 18.17
C GLN A 307 -3.88 8.98 16.93
N PRO A 308 -4.48 8.50 15.81
CA PRO A 308 -3.76 8.34 14.55
C PRO A 308 -3.22 9.67 14.03
N ARG A 309 -2.12 9.60 13.29
CA ARG A 309 -1.42 10.78 12.73
C ARG A 309 -1.30 10.65 11.21
N PRO A 310 -2.37 10.91 10.45
CA PRO A 310 -2.33 10.79 9.01
C PRO A 310 -1.35 11.78 8.39
N MET A 311 -0.59 11.33 7.40
CA MET A 311 0.31 12.14 6.59
C MET A 311 -0.25 12.23 5.18
N LEU A 312 -0.27 13.44 4.61
CA LEU A 312 -0.71 13.70 3.24
C LEU A 312 0.51 13.85 2.34
N VAL A 313 0.57 13.07 1.27
CA VAL A 313 1.70 13.01 0.34
C VAL A 313 1.34 13.70 -0.97
N VAL A 314 2.12 14.67 -1.40
CA VAL A 314 1.88 15.41 -2.64
C VAL A 314 3.14 15.47 -3.50
N ARG A 315 2.95 15.72 -4.79
CA ARG A 315 4.02 16.15 -5.70
C ARG A 315 4.14 17.68 -5.65
N PRO A 316 5.31 18.23 -5.99
CA PRO A 316 5.53 19.68 -6.10
C PRO A 316 4.88 20.26 -7.36
N SER A 317 3.59 20.01 -7.61
CA SER A 317 2.86 20.46 -8.80
C SER A 317 1.47 20.97 -8.48
N ARG A 318 0.98 21.91 -9.30
CA ARG A 318 -0.37 22.51 -9.13
C ARG A 318 -1.48 21.46 -9.15
N PRO A 319 -1.51 20.49 -10.11
CA PRO A 319 -2.55 19.45 -10.11
C PRO A 319 -2.53 18.57 -8.86
N SER A 320 -1.34 18.29 -8.30
CA SER A 320 -1.25 17.50 -7.08
C SER A 320 -1.84 18.22 -5.87
N LEU A 321 -1.63 19.54 -5.76
CA LEU A 321 -2.23 20.35 -4.70
C LEU A 321 -3.75 20.50 -4.86
N LEU A 322 -4.25 20.62 -6.09
CA LEU A 322 -5.69 20.67 -6.35
C LEU A 322 -6.39 19.36 -5.99
N HIS A 323 -5.81 18.21 -6.38
CA HIS A 323 -6.34 16.92 -5.95
C HIS A 323 -6.25 16.74 -4.44
N ALA A 324 -5.16 17.18 -3.81
CA ALA A 324 -5.00 17.12 -2.37
C ALA A 324 -6.09 17.93 -1.65
N GLU A 325 -6.45 19.10 -2.16
CA GLU A 325 -7.55 19.91 -1.62
C GLU A 325 -8.89 19.17 -1.72
N GLN A 326 -9.15 18.48 -2.83
CA GLN A 326 -10.38 17.68 -3.00
C GLN A 326 -10.42 16.47 -2.05
N VAL A 327 -9.30 15.78 -1.86
CA VAL A 327 -9.17 14.67 -0.90
C VAL A 327 -9.45 15.16 0.52
N LEU A 328 -8.88 16.30 0.92
CA LEU A 328 -9.13 16.89 2.23
C LEU A 328 -10.59 17.35 2.37
N ALA A 329 -11.15 18.02 1.36
CA ALA A 329 -12.54 18.48 1.39
C ALA A 329 -13.53 17.32 1.55
N ARG A 330 -13.22 16.13 1.01
CA ARG A 330 -14.02 14.93 1.20
C ARG A 330 -13.94 14.37 2.63
N LEU A 331 -12.82 14.58 3.33
CA LEU A 331 -12.65 14.20 4.73
C LEU A 331 -13.30 15.15 5.73
N ASP A 332 -13.54 16.42 5.37
CA ASP A 332 -14.05 17.44 6.29
C ASP A 332 -15.28 17.00 7.08
N HIS A 333 -16.26 16.38 6.41
CA HIS A 333 -17.47 15.93 7.06
C HIS A 333 -17.16 14.88 8.14
N TRP A 334 -16.28 13.93 7.85
CA TRP A 334 -15.87 12.88 8.78
C TRP A 334 -15.03 13.42 9.95
N ILE A 335 -14.15 14.38 9.67
CA ILE A 335 -13.32 15.03 10.68
C ILE A 335 -14.19 15.88 11.62
N SER A 336 -15.11 16.67 11.07
CA SER A 336 -16.00 17.55 11.83
C SER A 336 -16.95 16.77 12.75
N ASN A 337 -17.32 15.56 12.35
CA ASN A 337 -18.11 14.63 13.16
C ASN A 337 -17.25 13.72 14.06
N ALA A 338 -15.96 14.01 14.23
CA ALA A 338 -15.03 13.23 15.06
C ALA A 338 -14.89 11.73 14.68
N VAL A 339 -15.26 11.36 13.45
CA VAL A 339 -15.19 9.98 12.94
C VAL A 339 -13.78 9.66 12.45
N ALA A 340 -13.13 10.60 11.77
CA ALA A 340 -11.79 10.44 11.20
C ALA A 340 -10.78 11.39 11.81
N ALA A 341 -9.50 10.97 11.84
CA ALA A 341 -8.38 11.83 12.17
C ALA A 341 -8.04 12.73 10.97
N ALA A 342 -7.82 14.02 11.24
CA ALA A 342 -7.32 14.96 10.23
C ALA A 342 -5.84 14.68 9.91
N PRO A 343 -5.40 14.84 8.66
CA PRO A 343 -3.97 14.85 8.35
C PRO A 343 -3.24 15.94 9.14
N VAL A 344 -2.10 15.56 9.73
CA VAL A 344 -1.31 16.43 10.61
C VAL A 344 0.01 16.88 9.98
N GLN A 345 0.37 16.30 8.83
CA GLN A 345 1.65 16.54 8.19
C GLN A 345 1.52 16.45 6.66
N LEU A 346 1.99 17.47 5.95
CA LEU A 346 2.19 17.44 4.50
C LEU A 346 3.61 16.97 4.17
N VAL A 347 3.75 16.03 3.24
CA VAL A 347 5.03 15.57 2.72
C VAL A 347 5.06 15.77 1.21
N VAL A 348 6.05 16.52 0.74
CA VAL A 348 6.27 16.83 -0.67
C VAL A 348 7.36 15.92 -1.21
N MET A 349 6.99 15.00 -2.10
CA MET A 349 7.88 14.01 -2.68
C MET A 349 8.53 14.53 -3.96
N GLY A 350 9.83 14.26 -4.14
CA GLY A 350 10.56 14.59 -5.37
C GLY A 350 11.05 16.04 -5.43
N ALA A 351 11.09 16.77 -4.31
CA ALA A 351 11.56 18.15 -4.27
C ALA A 351 12.32 18.46 -2.97
N LYS A 352 13.15 19.51 -3.03
CA LYS A 352 13.82 20.09 -1.85
C LYS A 352 13.08 21.33 -1.30
N ARG A 353 12.23 21.94 -2.13
CA ARG A 353 11.43 23.14 -1.85
C ARG A 353 10.31 23.24 -2.88
N TRP A 354 9.31 24.08 -2.61
CA TRP A 354 8.28 24.39 -3.60
C TRP A 354 8.90 25.04 -4.86
N PRO A 355 8.53 24.60 -6.07
CA PRO A 355 8.82 25.35 -7.28
C PRO A 355 8.08 26.68 -7.30
N ALA A 356 8.61 27.65 -8.05
CA ALA A 356 8.02 28.98 -8.16
C ALA A 356 6.54 28.90 -8.61
N GLY A 357 5.66 29.61 -7.91
CA GLY A 357 4.23 29.67 -8.23
C GLY A 357 3.41 28.42 -7.88
N VAL A 358 4.03 27.30 -7.48
CA VAL A 358 3.29 26.08 -7.13
C VAL A 358 2.58 26.22 -5.79
N ALA A 359 3.28 26.76 -4.78
CA ALA A 359 2.74 26.97 -3.44
C ALA A 359 1.41 27.77 -3.44
N GLY A 360 1.30 28.77 -4.31
CA GLY A 360 0.09 29.60 -4.44
C GLY A 360 -1.12 28.87 -5.05
N ALA A 361 -0.96 27.64 -5.54
CA ALA A 361 -2.08 26.81 -5.99
C ALA A 361 -2.71 25.98 -4.86
N ALA A 362 -2.15 26.01 -3.65
CA ALA A 362 -2.72 25.33 -2.51
C ALA A 362 -4.09 25.93 -2.13
N GLY A 363 -5.11 25.09 -2.02
CA GLY A 363 -6.39 25.48 -1.44
C GLY A 363 -6.29 25.71 0.07
N LEU A 364 -7.39 26.17 0.68
CA LEU A 364 -7.41 26.55 2.09
C LEU A 364 -7.00 25.40 3.01
N ARG A 365 -7.43 24.17 2.74
CA ARG A 365 -7.12 23.01 3.59
C ARG A 365 -5.66 22.63 3.48
N VAL A 366 -5.13 22.57 2.26
CA VAL A 366 -3.70 22.29 2.04
C VAL A 366 -2.82 23.37 2.68
N GLN A 367 -3.21 24.65 2.58
CA GLN A 367 -2.47 25.77 3.17
C GLN A 367 -2.23 25.60 4.67
N THR A 368 -3.17 25.00 5.42
CA THR A 368 -3.01 24.75 6.87
C THR A 368 -1.84 23.81 7.19
N LEU A 369 -1.46 22.93 6.25
CA LEU A 369 -0.39 21.94 6.43
C LEU A 369 0.96 22.41 5.86
N MET A 370 0.99 23.51 5.12
CA MET A 370 2.19 24.00 4.43
C MET A 370 3.31 24.49 5.36
N PRO A 371 3.06 25.19 6.48
CA PRO A 371 4.12 25.71 7.34
C PRO A 371 5.11 24.64 7.81
N ASP A 372 4.60 23.44 8.10
CA ASP A 372 5.39 22.30 8.58
C ASP A 372 5.74 21.30 7.49
N ALA A 373 5.51 21.62 6.21
CA ALA A 373 5.69 20.68 5.09
C ALA A 373 7.11 20.12 5.04
N VAL A 374 7.23 18.80 4.89
CA VAL A 374 8.51 18.09 4.79
C VAL A 374 8.81 17.78 3.33
N PHE A 375 10.03 18.07 2.90
CA PHE A 375 10.48 17.86 1.52
C PHE A 375 11.39 16.64 1.43
N VAL A 376 10.95 15.63 0.68
CA VAL A 376 11.76 14.45 0.38
C VAL A 376 12.33 14.62 -1.04
N PRO A 377 13.66 14.70 -1.20
CA PRO A 377 14.25 14.97 -2.51
C PRO A 377 14.02 13.82 -3.49
N TYR A 378 14.10 14.11 -4.79
CA TYR A 378 14.11 13.09 -5.84
C TYR A 378 15.36 12.22 -5.75
N ASP A 379 15.17 10.93 -6.02
CA ASP A 379 16.22 9.90 -6.12
C ASP A 379 15.96 9.10 -7.39
N SER A 380 16.92 9.13 -8.33
CA SER A 380 16.78 8.52 -9.65
C SER A 380 16.71 7.00 -9.58
N ASP A 381 17.49 6.41 -8.67
CA ASP A 381 17.65 4.96 -8.59
C ASP A 381 16.39 4.35 -8.00
N LEU A 382 15.83 4.99 -6.96
CA LEU A 382 14.54 4.61 -6.40
C LEU A 382 13.38 4.83 -7.38
N ALA A 383 13.43 5.91 -8.18
CA ALA A 383 12.41 6.15 -9.20
C ALA A 383 12.44 5.09 -10.32
N ALA A 384 13.63 4.60 -10.69
CA ALA A 384 13.80 3.56 -11.69
C ALA A 384 13.48 2.16 -11.14
N ALA A 385 13.94 1.83 -9.94
CA ALA A 385 13.81 0.49 -9.36
C ALA A 385 12.48 0.27 -8.61
N GLY A 386 11.80 1.33 -8.19
CA GLY A 386 10.68 1.26 -7.27
C GLY A 386 11.09 0.78 -5.87
N ILE A 387 10.10 0.47 -5.03
CA ILE A 387 10.37 -0.10 -3.70
C ILE A 387 10.77 -1.57 -3.85
N THR A 388 12.01 -1.87 -3.49
CA THR A 388 12.54 -3.24 -3.39
C THR A 388 12.65 -3.66 -1.92
N SER A 389 13.16 -4.86 -1.65
CA SER A 389 13.43 -5.33 -0.29
C SER A 389 14.57 -4.60 0.43
N ALA A 390 15.38 -3.82 -0.29
CA ALA A 390 16.47 -3.04 0.29
C ALA A 390 15.92 -1.84 1.09
N VAL A 391 16.63 -1.49 2.17
CA VAL A 391 16.33 -0.27 2.94
C VAL A 391 16.57 0.95 2.06
N THR A 392 15.63 1.89 2.07
CA THR A 392 15.61 3.11 1.26
C THR A 392 16.87 3.98 1.40
N PRO A 393 17.24 4.81 0.40
CA PRO A 393 18.47 5.60 0.43
C PRO A 393 18.60 6.51 1.67
N PRO A 394 19.77 6.57 2.35
CA PRO A 394 19.96 7.34 3.57
C PRO A 394 19.59 8.82 3.45
N ARG A 395 19.85 9.44 2.28
CA ARG A 395 19.53 10.85 2.01
C ARG A 395 18.02 11.14 2.10
N LEU A 396 17.18 10.21 1.66
CA LEU A 396 15.73 10.34 1.77
C LEU A 396 15.27 10.17 3.22
N ARG A 397 15.85 9.20 3.93
CA ARG A 397 15.58 8.95 5.36
C ARG A 397 15.95 10.15 6.24
N GLN A 398 17.07 10.80 5.96
CA GLN A 398 17.52 11.99 6.68
C GLN A 398 16.52 13.16 6.56
N ALA A 399 15.83 13.29 5.42
CA ALA A 399 14.82 14.34 5.23
C ALA A 399 13.63 14.23 6.20
N LEU A 400 13.27 13.00 6.61
CA LEU A 400 12.15 12.74 7.52
C LEU A 400 12.54 12.81 9.00
N THR A 401 13.83 12.66 9.32
CA THR A 401 14.31 12.52 10.70
C THR A 401 13.92 13.70 11.61
N PRO A 402 14.06 14.98 11.21
CA PRO A 402 13.67 16.10 12.05
C PRO A 402 12.19 16.10 12.40
N MET A 403 11.33 15.77 11.43
CA MET A 403 9.88 15.70 11.65
C MET A 403 9.54 14.57 12.61
N LEU A 404 10.10 13.38 12.41
CA LEU A 404 9.82 12.23 13.27
C LEU A 404 10.25 12.46 14.73
N ARG A 405 11.35 13.20 14.96
CA ARG A 405 11.75 13.63 16.30
C ARG A 405 10.79 14.63 16.92
N ARG A 406 10.38 15.67 16.18
CA ARG A 406 9.36 16.64 16.66
C ARG A 406 8.05 15.95 17.03
N CYS A 407 7.69 14.91 16.29
CA CYS A 407 6.52 14.09 16.59
C CYS A 407 6.73 13.10 17.76
N GLY A 408 7.93 12.98 18.33
CA GLY A 408 8.24 12.01 19.39
C GLY A 408 8.23 10.55 18.91
N LEU A 409 8.41 10.31 17.61
CA LEU A 409 8.46 8.98 17.01
C LEU A 409 9.89 8.42 16.94
N LEU A 410 10.89 9.27 17.15
CA LEU A 410 12.30 8.91 17.28
C LEU A 410 12.86 9.51 18.57
N PRO A 411 13.85 8.85 19.21
CA PRO A 411 14.52 9.41 20.37
C PRO A 411 15.30 10.68 20.02
N ASP A 412 15.36 11.61 20.97
CA ASP A 412 16.21 12.78 20.86
C ASP A 412 17.69 12.39 20.97
N THR A 413 18.49 12.87 20.02
CA THR A 413 19.93 12.58 19.96
C THR A 413 20.72 13.17 21.14
N ALA A 414 20.12 14.05 21.94
CA ALA A 414 20.82 14.78 23.01
C ALA A 414 21.07 13.98 24.30
N ALA A 415 20.49 12.78 24.48
CA ALA A 415 20.50 12.10 25.78
C ALA A 415 21.69 11.14 26.02
N HIS A 416 22.52 10.82 25.02
CA HIS A 416 23.58 9.80 25.16
C HIS A 416 24.99 10.36 25.41
N GLY A 417 25.14 11.68 25.60
CA GLY A 417 26.44 12.35 25.78
C GLY A 417 26.88 12.65 27.22
N ARG A 418 26.09 12.33 28.25
CA ARG A 418 26.48 12.52 29.66
C ARG A 418 26.51 11.21 30.42
N ARG A 419 27.41 10.30 30.04
CA ARG A 419 27.99 9.39 31.04
C ARG A 419 28.94 10.22 31.88
N SER A 420 28.49 10.50 33.09
CA SER A 420 29.26 11.03 34.21
C SER A 420 30.61 10.34 34.31
N SER A 421 31.67 11.06 33.98
CA SER A 421 33.00 10.78 34.49
C SER A 421 33.00 11.11 35.98
N THR A 422 32.42 10.23 36.79
CA THR A 422 32.65 10.26 38.24
C THR A 422 34.08 9.80 38.46
N ARG A 423 34.97 10.79 38.37
CA ARG A 423 36.37 10.76 38.73
C ARG A 423 36.47 10.39 40.21
N ARG A 424 36.60 9.10 40.50
CA ARG A 424 36.87 8.60 41.86
C ARG A 424 38.35 8.88 42.16
N ARG A 425 38.61 10.01 42.82
CA ARG A 425 39.84 10.27 43.57
C ARG A 425 39.46 10.29 45.04
N SER A 426 39.92 9.27 45.76
CA SER A 426 40.20 9.28 47.20
C SER A 426 40.86 7.94 47.50
#